data_AF-A0ABD1C7T1-F1
#
_entry.id   AF-A0ABD1C7T1-F1
#
_cell.length_a   1.000
_cell.length_b   1.000
_cell.length_c   1.000
_cell.angle_alpha   90.00
_cell.angle_beta   90.00
_cell.angle_gamma   90.00
#
_symmetry.space_group_name_H-M   'P 1'
#
loop_
_entity.id
_entity.type
_entity.pdbx_description
1 polymer ?
#
loop_
_entity_poly.entity_id
_entity_poly.type
_entity_poly.pdbx_seq_one_letter_code
_entity_poly.pdbx_strand_id
1 'polypeptide(L)'
;MAKISSPMTLLFILVSSIMINHIHVVSSKQWCIATLTATDAQLQSNINFGCSQGIDCSPIRPGGSCFIPDKLSNHASFVMNAYYQSHGRTKEACSFGNTGTFAATDPSFGGCVYGS
;
A
#
# COMPACT_ATOMS: atom_id res chain seq x y z
N MET A 1 0.06 55.24 3.94
CA MET A 1 0.51 54.28 4.97
C MET A 1 -0.67 54.01 5.90
N ALA A 2 -1.46 52.96 5.64
CA ALA A 2 -2.61 52.63 6.46
C ALA A 2 -2.16 51.79 7.66
N LYS A 3 -2.37 52.31 8.88
CA LYS A 3 -2.09 51.58 10.13
C LYS A 3 -3.21 50.55 10.35
N ILE A 4 -2.91 49.30 10.05
CA ILE A 4 -3.79 48.17 10.31
C ILE A 4 -3.88 48.01 11.83
N SER A 5 -5.04 48.34 12.39
CA SER A 5 -5.26 48.23 13.84
C SER A 5 -5.33 46.75 14.24
N SER A 6 -4.63 46.44 15.33
CA SER A 6 -4.37 45.11 15.90
C SER A 6 -5.57 44.18 16.19
N PRO A 7 -6.84 44.63 16.38
CA PRO A 7 -7.92 43.67 16.67
C PRO A 7 -8.45 42.95 15.42
N MET A 8 -8.25 43.48 14.21
CA MET A 8 -8.79 42.87 12.99
C MET A 8 -8.01 41.61 12.58
N THR A 9 -6.70 41.59 12.76
CA THR A 9 -5.83 40.42 12.52
C THR A 9 -6.10 39.27 13.50
N LEU A 10 -6.45 39.57 14.76
CA LEU A 10 -6.81 38.58 15.77
C LEU A 10 -8.12 37.86 15.45
N LEU A 11 -9.09 38.57 14.86
CA LEU A 11 -10.36 37.98 14.44
C LEU A 11 -10.18 36.98 13.29
N PHE A 12 -9.25 37.25 12.36
CA PHE A 12 -8.91 36.35 11.25
C PHE A 12 -8.24 35.04 11.69
N ILE A 13 -7.43 35.05 12.76
CA ILE A 13 -6.80 33.84 13.33
C ILE A 13 -7.82 32.95 14.04
N LEU A 14 -8.86 33.53 14.64
CA LEU A 14 -9.92 32.75 15.30
C LEU A 14 -10.86 32.08 14.29
N VAL A 15 -11.13 32.70 13.13
CA VAL A 15 -11.96 32.09 12.07
C VAL A 15 -11.20 31.11 11.16
N SER A 16 -9.87 31.17 11.09
CA SER A 16 -9.07 30.18 10.32
C SER A 16 -9.01 28.80 10.98
N SER A 17 -9.39 28.68 12.26
CA SER A 17 -9.38 27.44 13.03
C SER A 17 -10.55 26.49 12.70
N ILE A 18 -11.52 26.89 11.87
CA ILE A 18 -12.77 26.14 11.63
C ILE A 18 -12.77 25.38 10.28
N MET A 19 -11.75 25.51 9.42
CA MET A 19 -11.76 24.93 8.05
C MET A 19 -10.61 23.95 7.74
N ILE A 20 -10.04 23.23 8.72
CA ILE A 20 -8.94 22.26 8.46
C ILE A 20 -9.28 20.82 8.88
N ASN A 21 -10.54 20.45 9.10
CA ASN A 21 -10.89 19.07 9.54
C ASN A 21 -11.73 18.26 8.55
N HIS A 22 -11.83 18.64 7.28
CA HIS A 22 -12.43 17.77 6.26
C HIS A 22 -11.61 17.72 4.97
N ILE A 23 -10.30 17.46 5.10
CA ILE A 23 -9.63 16.71 4.04
C ILE A 23 -10.13 15.27 4.20
N HIS A 24 -11.17 14.91 3.44
CA HIS A 24 -11.33 13.51 3.10
C HIS A 24 -10.10 13.15 2.25
N VAL A 25 -9.06 12.61 2.89
CA VAL A 25 -8.12 11.76 2.18
C VAL A 25 -8.97 10.57 1.77
N VAL A 26 -9.52 10.64 0.56
CA VAL A 26 -10.07 9.47 -0.10
C VAL A 26 -8.86 8.57 -0.29
N SER A 27 -8.63 7.66 0.67
CA SER A 27 -7.66 6.59 0.51
C SER A 27 -8.20 5.75 -0.63
N SER A 28 -7.69 5.99 -1.85
CA SER A 28 -7.95 5.06 -2.93
C SER A 28 -7.46 3.69 -2.47
N LYS A 29 -8.23 2.64 -2.80
CA LYS A 29 -7.75 1.28 -2.58
C LYS A 29 -6.49 1.12 -3.43
N GLN A 30 -5.36 0.91 -2.76
CA GLN A 30 -4.08 0.66 -3.40
C GLN A 30 -3.59 -0.72 -3.01
N TRP A 31 -2.97 -1.40 -3.96
CA TRP A 31 -2.36 -2.70 -3.75
C TRP A 31 -0.89 -2.61 -4.10
N CYS A 32 -0.05 -3.24 -3.28
CA CYS A 32 1.36 -3.39 -3.59
C CYS A 32 1.59 -4.70 -4.35
N ILE A 33 2.11 -4.61 -5.57
CA ILE A 33 2.40 -5.77 -6.43
C ILE A 33 3.87 -5.78 -6.85
N ALA A 34 4.35 -6.93 -7.30
CA ALA A 34 5.68 -7.04 -7.88
C ALA A 34 5.77 -6.28 -9.21
N THR A 35 6.94 -5.68 -9.49
CA THR A 35 7.22 -5.08 -10.79
C THR A 35 7.44 -6.15 -11.85
N LEU A 36 7.17 -5.80 -13.12
CA LEU A 36 7.43 -6.70 -14.26
C LEU A 36 8.93 -6.94 -14.52
N THR A 37 9.79 -6.10 -13.96
CA THR A 37 11.25 -6.17 -14.13
C THR A 37 11.96 -6.94 -13.02
N ALA A 38 11.23 -7.34 -11.96
CA ALA A 38 11.79 -8.13 -10.88
C ALA A 38 12.20 -9.52 -11.38
N THR A 39 13.41 -9.95 -11.04
CA THR A 39 13.91 -11.29 -11.35
C THR A 39 13.28 -12.33 -10.43
N ASP A 40 13.23 -13.60 -10.87
CA ASP A 40 12.69 -14.69 -10.04
C ASP A 40 13.39 -14.81 -8.68
N ALA A 41 14.71 -14.56 -8.63
CA ALA A 41 15.46 -14.55 -7.37
C ALA A 41 14.98 -13.44 -6.42
N GLN A 42 14.69 -12.24 -6.94
CA GLN A 42 14.14 -11.15 -6.14
C GLN A 42 12.70 -11.45 -5.70
N LEU A 43 11.87 -12.00 -6.58
CA LEU A 43 10.49 -12.40 -6.24
C LEU A 43 10.47 -13.45 -5.12
N GLN A 44 11.32 -14.46 -5.21
CA GLN A 44 11.44 -15.47 -4.17
C GLN A 44 11.95 -14.87 -2.85
N SER A 45 12.91 -13.94 -2.92
CA SER A 45 13.38 -13.18 -1.75
C SER A 45 12.25 -12.39 -1.10
N ASN A 46 11.40 -11.72 -1.88
CA ASN A 46 10.25 -10.97 -1.38
C ASN A 46 9.24 -11.88 -0.67
N ILE A 47 8.94 -13.05 -1.24
CA ILE A 47 8.09 -14.06 -0.61
C ILE A 47 8.68 -14.48 0.73
N ASN A 48 9.95 -14.88 0.74
CA ASN A 48 10.62 -15.35 1.94
C ASN A 48 10.62 -14.28 3.04
N PHE A 49 10.93 -13.04 2.66
CA PHE A 49 10.89 -11.90 3.56
C PHE A 49 9.49 -11.71 4.15
N GLY A 50 8.46 -11.58 3.32
CA GLY A 50 7.10 -11.36 3.80
C GLY A 50 6.60 -12.48 4.72
N CYS A 51 6.81 -13.75 4.35
CA CYS A 51 6.47 -14.87 5.22
C CYS A 51 7.22 -14.83 6.56
N SER A 52 8.50 -14.44 6.55
CA SER A 52 9.31 -14.30 7.77
C SER A 52 8.85 -13.15 8.68
N GLN A 53 8.19 -12.15 8.12
CA GLN A 53 7.63 -10.99 8.83
C GLN A 53 6.18 -11.21 9.30
N GLY A 54 5.72 -12.47 9.34
CA GLY A 54 4.42 -12.84 9.90
C GLY A 54 3.26 -12.79 8.91
N ILE A 55 3.51 -12.68 7.60
CA ILE A 55 2.47 -12.84 6.59
C ILE A 55 2.12 -14.32 6.43
N ASP A 56 0.82 -14.63 6.46
CA ASP A 56 0.33 -15.96 6.14
C ASP A 56 0.54 -16.26 4.65
N CYS A 57 1.49 -17.15 4.38
CA CYS A 57 1.80 -17.61 3.04
C CYS A 57 1.07 -18.88 2.63
N SER A 58 0.20 -19.45 3.48
CA SER A 58 -0.62 -20.61 3.12
C SER A 58 -1.44 -20.42 1.83
N PRO A 59 -1.98 -19.23 1.50
CA PRO A 59 -2.76 -19.05 0.27
C PRO A 59 -1.94 -19.24 -1.02
N ILE A 60 -0.63 -18.99 -0.99
CA ILE A 60 0.25 -19.10 -2.17
C ILE A 60 0.99 -20.45 -2.25
N ARG A 61 0.73 -21.37 -1.32
CA ARG A 61 1.31 -22.74 -1.36
C ARG A 61 0.39 -23.68 -2.13
N PRO A 62 0.90 -24.84 -2.60
CA PRO A 62 0.06 -25.84 -3.28
C PRO A 62 -1.22 -26.14 -2.51
N GLY A 63 -2.37 -26.03 -3.19
CA GLY A 63 -3.71 -26.19 -2.59
C GLY A 63 -4.32 -24.91 -2.01
N GLY A 64 -3.56 -23.82 -1.91
CA GLY A 64 -4.04 -22.51 -1.47
C GLY A 64 -4.83 -21.75 -2.54
N SER A 65 -5.64 -20.78 -2.10
CA SER A 65 -6.55 -20.00 -2.97
C SER A 65 -5.84 -19.09 -3.98
N CYS A 66 -4.58 -18.75 -3.71
CA CYS A 66 -3.72 -17.91 -4.55
C CYS A 66 -2.60 -18.68 -5.25
N PHE A 67 -2.65 -20.01 -5.24
CA PHE A 67 -1.62 -20.82 -5.88
C PHE A 67 -1.75 -20.81 -7.40
N ILE A 68 -2.96 -20.89 -7.96
CA ILE A 68 -3.21 -20.98 -9.40
C ILE A 68 -3.66 -19.62 -9.96
N PRO A 69 -3.01 -19.09 -11.01
CA PRO A 69 -1.94 -19.72 -11.77
C PRO A 69 -0.61 -19.74 -11.02
N ASP A 70 0.14 -20.85 -11.17
CA ASP A 70 1.44 -21.06 -10.53
C ASP A 70 2.50 -20.17 -11.19
N LYS A 71 2.49 -18.91 -10.77
CA LYS A 71 3.35 -17.83 -11.24
C LYS A 71 3.97 -17.15 -10.03
N LEU A 72 5.30 -17.14 -9.99
CA LEU A 72 6.06 -16.56 -8.90
C LEU A 72 5.73 -15.07 -8.69
N SER A 73 5.48 -14.33 -9.78
CA SER A 73 5.04 -12.93 -9.73
C SER A 73 3.71 -12.75 -8.98
N ASN A 74 2.78 -13.69 -9.12
CA ASN A 74 1.46 -13.62 -8.48
C ASN A 74 1.58 -13.98 -7.00
N HIS A 75 2.38 -14.99 -6.67
CA HIS A 75 2.65 -15.36 -5.28
C HIS A 75 3.39 -14.24 -4.53
N ALA A 76 4.40 -13.64 -5.15
CA ALA A 76 5.12 -12.50 -4.59
C ALA A 76 4.21 -11.30 -4.42
N SER A 77 3.42 -10.95 -5.43
CA SER A 77 2.48 -9.81 -5.35
C SER A 77 1.48 -9.97 -4.21
N PHE A 78 0.95 -11.17 -3.98
CA PHE A 78 0.02 -11.42 -2.87
C PHE A 78 0.68 -11.18 -1.50
N VAL A 79 1.88 -11.74 -1.30
CA VAL A 79 2.64 -11.59 -0.05
C VAL A 79 3.07 -10.14 0.16
N MET A 80 3.55 -9.47 -0.89
CA MET A 80 3.95 -8.06 -0.86
C MET A 80 2.78 -7.14 -0.51
N ASN A 81 1.60 -7.41 -1.08
CA ASN A 81 0.39 -6.68 -0.72
C ASN A 81 0.02 -6.90 0.76
N ALA A 82 -0.03 -8.15 1.22
CA ALA A 82 -0.37 -8.44 2.61
C ALA A 82 0.62 -7.80 3.60
N TYR A 83 1.92 -7.78 3.26
CA TYR A 83 2.94 -7.05 4.01
C TYR A 83 2.67 -5.54 4.02
N TYR A 84 2.47 -4.93 2.85
CA TYR A 84 2.12 -3.52 2.73
C TYR A 84 0.91 -3.13 3.61
N GLN A 85 -0.14 -3.96 3.60
CA GLN A 85 -1.36 -3.70 4.38
C GLN A 85 -1.14 -3.79 5.90
N SER A 86 -0.31 -4.73 6.35
CA SER A 86 0.00 -4.91 7.78
C SER A 86 1.06 -3.92 8.29
N HIS A 87 1.86 -3.33 7.40
CA HIS A 87 2.98 -2.43 7.75
C HIS A 87 2.69 -0.96 7.42
N GLY A 88 1.45 -0.53 7.68
CA GLY A 88 1.08 0.88 7.68
C GLY A 88 0.83 1.50 6.31
N ARG A 89 0.70 0.69 5.25
CA ARG A 89 0.33 1.18 3.90
C ARG A 89 1.26 2.27 3.35
N THR A 90 2.55 2.23 3.72
CA THR A 90 3.55 3.22 3.31
C THR A 90 4.21 2.87 1.99
N LYS A 91 4.83 3.87 1.34
CA LYS A 91 5.63 3.66 0.12
C LYS A 91 6.83 2.75 0.40
N GLU A 92 7.43 2.92 1.57
CA GLU A 92 8.57 2.14 2.04
C GLU A 92 8.20 0.67 2.21
N ALA A 93 7.03 0.40 2.81
CA ALA A 93 6.50 -0.96 2.95
C ALA A 93 6.21 -1.64 1.60
N CYS A 94 5.95 -0.86 0.54
CA CYS A 94 5.77 -1.39 -0.81
C CYS A 94 7.08 -1.43 -1.64
N SER A 95 8.21 -0.93 -1.14
CA SER A 95 9.42 -0.82 -1.97
C SER A 95 10.02 -2.19 -2.33
N PHE A 96 10.18 -3.08 -1.34
CA PHE A 96 10.84 -4.39 -1.50
C PHE A 96 12.16 -4.30 -2.30
N GLY A 97 13.02 -3.32 -1.97
CA GLY A 97 14.25 -3.08 -2.72
C GLY A 97 14.00 -2.64 -4.17
N ASN A 98 12.98 -1.81 -4.40
CA ASN A 98 12.51 -1.33 -5.70
C ASN A 98 11.92 -2.41 -6.63
N THR A 99 11.47 -3.53 -6.07
CA THR A 99 10.79 -4.59 -6.81
C THR A 99 9.28 -4.60 -6.58
N GLY A 100 8.77 -3.69 -5.74
CA GLY A 100 7.33 -3.44 -5.59
C GLY A 100 6.88 -2.14 -6.22
N THR A 101 5.61 -2.13 -6.62
CA THR A 101 4.92 -0.98 -7.22
C THR A 101 3.44 -1.00 -6.87
N PHE A 102 2.77 0.14 -7.00
CA PHE A 102 1.33 0.21 -6.79
C PHE A 102 0.56 -0.20 -8.04
N ALA A 103 -0.38 -1.13 -7.87
CA ALA A 103 -1.32 -1.49 -8.92
C ALA A 103 -2.34 -0.36 -9.15
N ALA A 104 -2.67 -0.11 -10.42
CA ALA A 104 -3.73 0.84 -10.79
C ALA A 104 -5.14 0.24 -10.69
N THR A 105 -5.24 -1.10 -10.73
CA THR A 105 -6.48 -1.87 -10.68
C THR A 105 -6.35 -2.99 -9.65
N ASP A 106 -7.48 -3.50 -9.15
CA ASP A 106 -7.51 -4.65 -8.25
C ASP A 106 -6.81 -5.85 -8.92
N PRO A 107 -5.72 -6.37 -8.34
CA PRO A 107 -4.97 -7.50 -8.89
C PRO A 107 -5.59 -8.86 -8.54
N SER A 108 -6.72 -8.90 -7.83
CA SER A 108 -7.42 -10.14 -7.49
C SER A 108 -7.83 -10.93 -8.73
N PHE A 109 -7.74 -12.26 -8.67
CA PHE A 109 -8.10 -13.15 -9.76
C PHE A 109 -8.67 -14.46 -9.21
N GLY A 110 -9.72 -15.00 -9.85
CA GLY A 110 -10.34 -16.24 -9.40
C GLY A 110 -10.72 -16.21 -7.92
N GLY A 111 -10.21 -17.19 -7.15
CA GLY A 111 -10.37 -17.24 -5.69
C GLY A 111 -9.29 -16.49 -4.89
N CYS A 112 -8.30 -15.89 -5.56
CA CYS A 112 -7.24 -15.13 -4.93
C CYS A 112 -7.65 -13.67 -4.75
N VAL A 113 -7.93 -13.27 -3.51
CA VAL A 113 -8.39 -11.92 -3.17
C VAL A 113 -7.28 -11.14 -2.48
N TYR A 114 -6.92 -10.00 -3.06
CA TYR A 114 -5.96 -9.07 -2.48
C TYR A 114 -6.69 -8.10 -1.55
N GLY A 115 -6.36 -8.10 -0.26
CA GLY A 115 -6.90 -7.13 0.69
C GLY A 115 -6.54 -5.69 0.30
N SER A 116 -7.49 -4.77 0.45
CA SER A 116 -7.35 -3.32 0.19
C SER A 116 -7.36 -2.50 1.48
#